data_AF-A0A1G0MUQ3-F1
#
_entry.id   AF-A0A1G0MUQ3-F1
#
_cell.length_a   1.000
_cell.length_b   1.000
_cell.length_c   1.000
_cell.angle_alpha   90.00
_cell.angle_beta   90.00
_cell.angle_gamma   90.00
#
_symmetry.space_group_name_H-M   'P 1'
#
loop_
_entity.id
_entity.type
_entity.pdbx_description
1 polymer ?
#
loop_
_entity_poly.entity_id
_entity_poly.type
_entity_poly.pdbx_seq_one_letter_code
_entity_poly.pdbx_strand_id
1 'polypeptide(L)'
;LLGAGAQINVNHWGKRTLAYAIKRHQTGYYVVVQFEADPAMLPEFERAIKLEEGVVRFLIVMLEGEMPAPVPVEAPVGVEEEDE
;
A
#
# COMPACT_ATOMS: atom_id res chain seq x y z
N LEU A 1 10.40 -2.21 -16.49
CA LEU A 1 9.48 -1.53 -15.53
C LEU A 1 10.24 -0.75 -14.48
N LEU A 2 11.33 -1.31 -13.95
CA LEU A 2 12.21 -0.63 -13.01
C LEU A 2 13.56 -0.37 -13.69
N GLY A 3 14.13 0.82 -13.50
CA GLY A 3 15.47 1.14 -13.98
C GLY A 3 16.49 0.21 -13.33
N ALA A 4 17.57 -0.13 -14.03
CA ALA A 4 18.64 -0.96 -13.48
C ALA A 4 19.26 -0.25 -12.25
N GLY A 5 18.89 -0.69 -11.04
CA GLY A 5 19.28 -0.06 -9.77
C GLY A 5 18.13 0.50 -8.93
N ALA A 6 16.88 0.46 -9.42
CA ALA A 6 15.73 0.97 -8.68
C ALA A 6 15.56 0.24 -7.33
N GLN A 7 15.63 1.00 -6.24
CA GLN A 7 15.36 0.46 -4.91
C GLN A 7 13.85 0.30 -4.75
N ILE A 8 13.44 -0.87 -4.26
CA ILE A 8 12.05 -1.14 -3.90
C ILE A 8 12.02 -1.44 -2.41
N ASN A 9 11.24 -0.68 -1.67
CA ASN A 9 10.91 -0.96 -0.29
C ASN A 9 9.47 -1.42 -0.20
N VAL A 10 9.25 -2.59 0.37
CA VAL A 10 7.90 -3.16 0.57
C VAL A 10 7.65 -3.31 2.05
N ASN A 11 6.60 -2.66 2.54
CA ASN A 11 6.19 -2.70 3.93
C ASN A 11 4.78 -3.31 4.05
N HIS A 12 4.70 -4.46 4.69
CA HIS A 12 3.47 -5.22 4.89
C HIS A 12 2.84 -4.88 6.23
N TRP A 13 1.84 -4.00 6.24
CA TRP A 13 1.12 -3.59 7.47
C TRP A 13 0.15 -4.66 7.98
N GLY A 14 -0.07 -5.72 7.21
CA GLY A 14 -0.94 -6.81 7.60
C GLY A 14 -2.42 -6.50 7.41
N LYS A 15 -3.25 -7.34 8.03
CA LYS A 15 -4.70 -7.20 8.00
C LYS A 15 -5.14 -6.15 9.02
N ARG A 16 -5.95 -5.19 8.59
CA ARG A 16 -6.54 -4.15 9.45
C ARG A 16 -8.04 -4.03 9.18
N THR A 17 -8.80 -3.66 10.21
CA THR A 17 -10.23 -3.36 10.10
C THR A 17 -10.41 -1.99 9.46
N LEU A 18 -11.31 -1.90 8.48
CA LEU A 18 -11.61 -0.65 7.79
C LEU A 18 -12.63 0.14 8.62
N ALA A 19 -12.49 1.47 8.66
CA ALA A 19 -13.46 2.35 9.33
C ALA A 19 -14.88 2.25 8.73
N TYR A 20 -14.97 1.87 7.46
CA TYR A 20 -16.23 1.60 6.76
C TYR A 20 -16.00 0.55 5.66
N ALA A 21 -17.07 -0.13 5.25
CA ALA A 21 -16.96 -1.17 4.23
C ALA A 21 -16.63 -0.59 2.85
N ILE A 22 -15.63 -1.15 2.18
CA ILE A 22 -15.24 -0.81 0.81
C ILE A 22 -15.49 -2.02 -0.07
N LYS A 23 -16.29 -1.87 -1.14
CA LYS A 23 -16.68 -3.01 -2.01
C LYS A 23 -17.21 -4.22 -1.20
N ARG A 24 -17.93 -3.97 -0.09
CA ARG A 24 -18.45 -4.97 0.87
C ARG A 24 -17.39 -5.68 1.74
N HIS A 25 -16.13 -5.26 1.69
CA HIS A 25 -15.08 -5.74 2.60
C HIS A 25 -15.02 -4.87 3.84
N GLN A 26 -14.99 -5.49 5.03
CA GLN A 26 -14.84 -4.82 6.33
C GLN A 26 -13.38 -4.84 6.84
N THR A 27 -12.54 -5.69 6.26
CA THR A 27 -11.12 -5.80 6.57
C THR A 27 -10.32 -5.75 5.28
N GLY A 28 -9.12 -5.22 5.34
CA GLY A 28 -8.20 -5.11 4.21
C GLY A 28 -6.79 -5.46 4.62
N TYR A 29 -6.01 -5.98 3.67
CA TYR A 29 -4.58 -6.19 3.84
C TYR A 29 -3.83 -5.00 3.25
N TYR A 30 -3.02 -4.32 4.06
CA TYR A 30 -2.34 -3.10 3.68
C TYR A 30 -0.88 -3.37 3.30
N VAL A 31 -0.48 -2.86 2.14
CA VAL A 31 0.91 -2.87 1.67
C VAL A 31 1.29 -1.46 1.25
N VAL A 32 2.40 -0.97 1.77
CA VAL A 32 3.00 0.29 1.35
C VAL A 32 4.26 -0.06 0.56
N VAL A 33 4.30 0.37 -0.70
CA VAL A 33 5.44 0.13 -1.59
C VAL A 33 6.04 1.48 -1.96
N GLN A 34 7.35 1.61 -1.76
CA GLN A 34 8.14 2.72 -2.26
C GLN A 34 9.01 2.17 -3.38
N PHE A 35 8.96 2.81 -4.53
CA PHE A 35 9.66 2.36 -5.72
C PHE A 35 10.02 3.54 -6.60
N GLU A 36 11.11 3.39 -7.34
CA GLU A 36 11.48 4.31 -8.41
C GLU A 36 11.01 3.75 -9.75
N ALA A 37 10.27 4.57 -10.51
CA ALA A 37 9.80 4.19 -11.84
C ALA A 37 9.86 5.37 -12.81
N ASP A 38 9.94 5.05 -14.10
CA ASP A 38 9.79 6.03 -15.17
C ASP A 38 8.34 6.57 -15.18
N PRO A 39 8.13 7.90 -15.10
CA PRO A 39 6.80 8.50 -15.18
C PRO A 39 5.99 8.08 -16.40
N ALA A 40 6.63 7.79 -17.53
CA ALA A 40 5.95 7.36 -18.76
C ALA A 40 5.21 6.03 -18.59
N MET A 41 5.60 5.19 -17.62
CA MET A 41 5.03 3.86 -17.38
C MET A 41 3.91 3.87 -16.33
N LEU A 42 3.74 4.95 -15.57
CA LEU A 42 2.70 5.05 -14.53
C LEU A 42 1.28 4.79 -15.03
N PRO A 43 0.84 5.29 -16.20
CA PRO A 43 -0.52 5.04 -16.68
C PRO A 43 -0.83 3.56 -16.93
N GLU A 44 0.15 2.81 -17.45
CA GLU A 44 -0.02 1.37 -17.69
C GLU A 44 -0.01 0.58 -16.37
N PHE A 45 0.80 1.01 -15.41
CA PHE A 45 0.81 0.43 -14.07
C PHE A 45 -0.52 0.64 -13.33
N GLU A 46 -1.08 1.86 -13.37
CA GLU A 46 -2.40 2.14 -12.81
C GLU A 46 -3.49 1.29 -13.47
N ARG A 47 -3.43 1.11 -14.79
CA ARG A 47 -4.36 0.26 -15.52
C ARG A 47 -4.26 -1.19 -15.06
N ALA A 48 -3.06 -1.73 -14.89
CA ALA A 48 -2.84 -3.07 -14.39
C ALA A 48 -3.43 -3.26 -12.99
N ILE A 49 -3.21 -2.31 -12.06
CA ILE A 49 -3.79 -2.37 -10.70
C ILE A 49 -5.32 -2.30 -10.75
N LYS A 50 -5.91 -1.46 -11.61
CA LYS A 50 -7.38 -1.35 -11.72
C LYS A 50 -8.04 -2.63 -12.22
N LEU A 51 -7.34 -3.41 -13.04
CA LEU A 51 -7.81 -4.71 -13.54
C LEU A 51 -7.72 -5.81 -12.49
N GLU A 52 -6.89 -5.63 -11.47
CA GLU A 52 -6.70 -6.62 -10.42
C GLU A 52 -7.84 -6.56 -9.39
N GLU A 53 -8.73 -7.55 -9.42
CA GLU A 53 -9.92 -7.58 -8.55
C GLU A 53 -9.57 -7.65 -7.06
N GLY A 54 -8.41 -8.20 -6.71
CA GLY A 54 -7.92 -8.28 -5.33
C GLY A 54 -7.56 -6.91 -4.72
N VAL A 55 -7.33 -5.89 -5.55
CA VAL A 55 -7.01 -4.53 -5.08
C VAL A 55 -8.29 -3.72 -4.96
N VAL A 56 -8.79 -3.59 -3.73
CA VAL A 56 -10.03 -2.85 -3.45
C VAL A 56 -9.85 -1.33 -3.51
N ARG A 57 -8.67 -0.83 -3.15
CA ARG A 57 -8.29 0.59 -3.15
C ARG A 57 -6.77 0.69 -3.26
N PHE A 58 -6.30 1.66 -4.03
CA PHE A 58 -4.89 2.03 -4.10
C PHE A 58 -4.78 3.56 -4.10
N LEU A 59 -3.60 4.04 -3.72
CA LEU A 59 -3.24 5.45 -3.77
C LEU A 59 -1.77 5.51 -4.20
N ILE A 60 -1.50 6.23 -5.27
CA ILE A 60 -0.13 6.52 -5.73
C ILE A 60 0.11 7.98 -5.41
N VAL A 61 1.22 8.25 -4.72
CA VAL A 61 1.67 9.60 -4.39
C VAL A 61 3.10 9.78 -4.86
N MET A 62 3.42 11.00 -5.29
CA MET A 62 4.82 11.38 -5.49
C MET A 62 5.45 11.57 -4.11
N LEU A 63 6.54 10.86 -3.84
CA LEU A 63 7.31 11.07 -2.63
C LEU A 63 8.23 12.28 -2.85
N GLU A 64 7.98 13.37 -2.11
CA GLU A 64 8.90 14.50 -2.04
C GLU A 64 9.93 14.23 -0.93
N GLY A 65 11.17 13.88 -1.29
CA GLY A 65 12.26 13.66 -0.35
C GLY A 65 13.01 12.33 -0.54
N GLU A 66 13.81 11.97 0.46
CA GLU A 66 14.54 10.69 0.49
C GLU A 66 13.59 9.53 0.77
N MET A 67 13.83 8.35 0.19
CA MET A 67 13.11 7.14 0.56
C MET A 67 13.31 6.86 2.07
N PRO A 68 12.25 6.91 2.90
CA PRO A 68 12.39 6.60 4.31
C PRO A 68 12.89 5.16 4.47
N ALA A 69 13.84 4.96 5.39
CA ALA A 69 14.28 3.64 5.79
C ALA A 69 13.05 2.76 6.10
N PRO A 70 13.09 1.44 5.82
CA PRO A 70 11.97 0.56 6.10
C PRO A 70 11.57 0.71 7.56
N VAL A 71 10.45 1.38 7.82
CA VAL A 71 9.93 1.50 9.18
C VAL A 71 9.60 0.08 9.65
N PRO A 72 10.18 -0.40 10.75
CA PRO A 72 9.77 -1.66 11.34
C PRO A 72 8.27 -1.61 11.51
N VAL A 73 7.57 -2.63 11.01
CA VAL A 73 6.12 -2.75 11.20
C VAL A 73 5.84 -2.79 12.70
N GLU A 74 5.45 -1.66 13.28
CA GLU A 74 4.86 -1.66 14.61
C GLU A 74 3.58 -2.50 14.52
N ALA A 75 3.51 -3.52 15.38
CA ALA A 75 2.38 -4.42 15.50
C ALA A 75 1.08 -3.62 15.55
N PRO A 76 -0.02 -4.10 14.94
CA PRO A 76 -1.27 -3.35 14.94
C PRO A 76 -1.62 -3.02 16.38
N VAL A 77 -1.65 -1.71 16.69
CA VAL A 77 -2.21 -1.19 17.93
C VAL A 77 -3.58 -1.80 18.04
N GLY A 78 -3.73 -2.70 19.02
CA GLY A 78 -4.98 -3.38 19.30
C GLY A 78 -6.06 -2.32 19.40
N VAL A 79 -7.10 -2.49 18.59
CA VAL A 79 -8.38 -1.87 18.91
C VAL A 79 -8.73 -2.53 20.23
N GLU A 80 -8.61 -1.79 21.33
CA GLU A 80 -9.07 -2.25 22.64
C GLU A 80 -10.55 -2.62 22.46
N GLU A 81 -10.83 -3.92 22.54
CA GLU A 81 -12.17 -4.42 22.77
C GLU A 81 -12.57 -3.91 24.15
N GLU A 82 -13.21 -2.74 24.20
CA GLU A 82 -14.04 -2.35 25.34
C GLU A 82 -15.29 -3.24 25.31
N ASP A 83 -15.14 -4.45 25.85
CA ASP A 83 -16.25 -5.23 26.37
C ASP A 83 -16.72 -4.58 27.68
N GLU A 84 -17.84 -3.85 27.65
CA GLU A 84 -18.88 -3.84 28.70
C GLU A 84 -20.21 -3.25 28.22
#